data_AF-A0A353TG37-F1
#
_entry.id   AF-A0A353TG37-F1
#
_cell.length_a   1.000
_cell.length_b   1.000
_cell.length_c   1.000
_cell.angle_alpha   90.00
_cell.angle_beta   90.00
_cell.angle_gamma   90.00
#
_symmetry.space_group_name_H-M   'P 1'
#
loop_
_entity.id
_entity.type
_entity.pdbx_description
1 polymer ?
#
loop_
_entity_poly.entity_id
_entity_poly.type
_entity_poly.pdbx_seq_one_letter_code
_entity_poly.pdbx_strand_id
1 'polypeptide(L)'
;MDRRNFLKAVALTGAAVTTIKDADAMSVLTQSFQTTNAAAKYDMVAVLGGEPEAMFRKAIAELGGMKNFISKGDRVCVKPNIGWDKTPELAANTNPKLVTEIIKQCFDAGAREVTVFDHTCDDWRKCYANSGIEAAAKAAGAKVVPAHQESYYKSVSLPKGRSLKEAKIHQAIVDSDKWINVPILKNHGGAQLTISMKNYMGIVWDRGFFHANDLQQCIADVCTYAKRPVLNVVDAYRLMKT
;
A
#
# COMPACT_ATOMS: atom_id res chain seq x y z
N MET A 1 -27.28 -11.41 -9.84
CA MET A 1 -28.46 -11.76 -9.02
C MET A 1 -29.59 -10.82 -9.43
N ASP A 2 -30.71 -11.35 -9.92
CA ASP A 2 -31.79 -10.55 -10.51
C ASP A 2 -32.58 -9.80 -9.41
N ARG A 3 -32.78 -8.48 -9.59
CA ARG A 3 -33.42 -7.57 -8.61
C ARG A 3 -34.80 -8.05 -8.17
N ARG A 4 -35.52 -8.77 -9.04
CA ARG A 4 -36.85 -9.32 -8.74
C ARG A 4 -36.81 -10.48 -7.74
N ASN A 5 -35.74 -11.26 -7.76
CA ASN A 5 -35.58 -12.39 -6.84
C ASN A 5 -35.17 -11.93 -5.44
N PHE A 6 -34.41 -10.82 -5.35
CA PHE A 6 -34.07 -10.19 -4.08
C PHE A 6 -35.31 -9.64 -3.35
N LEU A 7 -36.20 -8.94 -4.06
CA LEU A 7 -37.41 -8.37 -3.44
C LEU A 7 -38.41 -9.44 -2.99
N LYS A 8 -38.51 -10.56 -3.72
CA LYS A 8 -39.34 -11.71 -3.30
C LYS A 8 -38.77 -12.41 -2.06
N ALA A 9 -37.44 -12.54 -1.97
CA ALA A 9 -36.79 -13.12 -0.80
C ALA A 9 -37.05 -12.28 0.46
N VAL A 10 -36.91 -10.95 0.37
CA VAL A 10 -37.15 -10.02 1.49
C VAL A 10 -38.62 -10.02 1.94
N ALA A 11 -39.58 -10.10 1.02
CA ALA A 11 -41.01 -10.16 1.38
C ALA A 11 -41.39 -11.47 2.10
N LEU A 12 -40.79 -12.59 1.71
CA LEU A 12 -41.02 -13.89 2.35
C LEU A 12 -40.37 -13.99 3.73
N THR A 13 -39.24 -13.30 3.97
CA THR A 13 -38.62 -13.27 5.31
C THR A 13 -39.37 -12.34 6.26
N GLY A 14 -39.94 -11.23 5.77
CA GLY A 14 -40.68 -10.27 6.61
C GLY A 14 -41.98 -10.83 7.21
N ALA A 15 -42.62 -11.80 6.56
CA ALA A 15 -43.87 -12.40 7.05
C ALA A 15 -43.68 -13.47 8.14
N ALA A 16 -42.46 -13.98 8.32
CA ALA A 16 -42.16 -15.06 9.28
C ALA A 16 -41.64 -14.56 10.64
N VAL A 17 -41.35 -13.26 10.79
CA VAL A 17 -40.67 -12.69 11.98
C VAL A 17 -41.64 -12.11 13.01
N THR A 18 -42.95 -12.10 12.78
CA THR A 18 -43.91 -11.39 13.64
C THR A 18 -44.36 -12.14 14.90
N THR A 19 -43.78 -13.29 15.27
CA THR A 19 -44.26 -14.08 16.42
C THR A 19 -43.19 -14.62 17.38
N ILE A 20 -41.96 -14.08 17.37
CA ILE A 20 -40.95 -14.46 18.38
C ILE A 20 -40.82 -13.35 19.41
N LYS A 21 -41.23 -13.65 20.65
CA LYS A 21 -41.16 -12.77 21.82
C LYS A 21 -39.74 -12.22 22.03
N ASP A 22 -39.65 -10.91 22.25
CA ASP A 22 -38.45 -10.07 22.22
C ASP A 22 -37.30 -10.40 23.19
N ALA A 23 -37.44 -11.39 24.07
CA ALA A 23 -36.39 -11.75 25.03
C ALA A 23 -35.37 -12.77 24.47
N ASP A 24 -35.82 -13.75 23.69
CA ASP A 24 -34.95 -14.79 23.14
C ASP A 24 -34.29 -14.38 21.82
N ALA A 25 -34.92 -13.47 21.06
CA ALA A 25 -34.31 -12.93 19.84
C ALA A 25 -33.04 -12.12 20.16
N MET A 26 -33.01 -11.42 21.30
CA MET A 26 -31.85 -10.63 21.72
C MET A 26 -30.73 -11.51 22.31
N SER A 27 -31.06 -12.66 22.91
CA SER A 27 -30.05 -13.63 23.35
C SER A 27 -29.42 -14.37 22.16
N VAL A 28 -30.20 -14.67 21.11
CA VAL A 28 -29.72 -15.25 19.84
C VAL A 28 -28.87 -14.25 19.06
N LEU A 29 -29.22 -12.95 19.08
CA LEU A 29 -28.39 -11.87 18.53
C LEU A 29 -27.12 -11.62 19.34
N THR A 30 -27.12 -11.89 20.65
CA THR A 30 -25.91 -11.77 21.49
C THR A 30 -25.01 -12.99 21.36
N GLN A 31 -25.57 -14.19 21.18
CA GLN A 31 -24.82 -15.42 20.94
C GLN A 31 -24.17 -15.47 19.55
N SER A 32 -24.63 -14.65 18.60
CA SER A 32 -23.95 -14.48 17.30
C SER A 32 -22.74 -13.54 17.37
N PHE A 33 -22.46 -12.91 18.52
CA PHE A 33 -21.16 -12.26 18.82
C PHE A 33 -20.18 -13.17 19.58
N GLN A 34 -20.54 -14.43 19.83
CA GLN A 34 -19.52 -15.48 20.01
C GLN A 34 -19.07 -15.95 18.63
N THR A 35 -18.47 -15.03 17.87
CA THR A 35 -17.63 -15.43 16.74
C THR A 35 -16.40 -16.10 17.33
N THR A 36 -16.45 -17.42 17.29
CA THR A 36 -15.32 -18.30 17.13
C THR A 36 -14.09 -17.54 16.62
N ASN A 37 -13.04 -17.49 17.46
CA ASN A 37 -11.68 -17.13 17.11
C ASN A 37 -11.12 -18.13 16.06
N ALA A 38 -11.70 -18.12 14.86
CA ALA A 38 -11.03 -18.54 13.65
C ALA A 38 -10.53 -17.25 13.03
N ALA A 39 -9.21 -17.05 13.03
CA ALA A 39 -8.57 -15.91 12.41
C ALA A 39 -9.03 -15.79 10.94
N ALA A 40 -10.03 -14.96 10.68
CA ALA A 40 -10.41 -14.59 9.33
C ALA A 40 -9.24 -13.75 8.79
N LYS A 41 -8.30 -14.43 8.14
CA LYS A 41 -7.14 -13.79 7.54
C LYS A 41 -7.62 -13.09 6.27
N TYR A 42 -8.02 -11.84 6.40
CA TYR A 42 -8.39 -11.02 5.24
C TYR A 42 -7.17 -10.82 4.34
N ASP A 43 -7.32 -11.06 3.04
CA ASP A 43 -6.27 -10.75 2.06
C ASP A 43 -6.25 -9.26 1.68
N MET A 44 -7.36 -8.55 1.94
CA MET A 44 -7.54 -7.14 1.65
C MET A 44 -8.51 -6.51 2.65
N VAL A 45 -8.16 -5.32 3.15
CA VAL A 45 -9.03 -4.51 4.01
C VAL A 45 -9.13 -3.11 3.38
N ALA A 46 -10.36 -2.61 3.28
CA ALA A 46 -10.64 -1.25 2.86
C ALA A 46 -11.32 -0.51 4.01
N VAL A 47 -10.74 0.62 4.41
CA VAL A 47 -11.30 1.48 5.47
C VAL A 47 -11.70 2.80 4.84
N LEU A 48 -12.84 3.32 5.25
CA LEU A 48 -13.38 4.61 4.83
C LEU A 48 -13.67 5.46 6.07
N GLY A 49 -13.44 6.77 5.96
CA GLY A 49 -13.75 7.75 6.99
C GLY A 49 -12.65 7.95 8.04
N GLY A 50 -12.38 9.21 8.36
CA GLY A 50 -11.34 9.64 9.31
C GLY A 50 -10.07 10.13 8.62
N GLU A 51 -9.06 10.45 9.43
CA GLU A 51 -7.74 10.88 8.96
C GLU A 51 -6.86 9.67 8.56
N PRO A 52 -5.84 9.86 7.70
CA PRO A 52 -5.03 8.77 7.15
C PRO A 52 -4.45 7.83 8.21
N GLU A 53 -3.97 8.37 9.32
CA GLU A 53 -3.38 7.59 10.42
C GLU A 53 -4.43 6.70 11.12
N ALA A 54 -5.63 7.25 11.35
CA ALA A 54 -6.71 6.51 11.99
C ALA A 54 -7.25 5.39 11.09
N MET A 55 -7.35 5.66 9.79
CA MET A 55 -7.74 4.66 8.79
C MET A 55 -6.71 3.54 8.72
N PHE A 56 -5.41 3.87 8.70
CA PHE A 56 -4.35 2.88 8.68
C PHE A 56 -4.34 2.00 9.94
N ARG A 57 -4.47 2.60 11.14
CA ARG A 57 -4.55 1.85 12.40
C ARG A 57 -5.67 0.82 12.41
N LYS A 58 -6.86 1.19 11.90
CA LYS A 58 -7.98 0.25 11.76
C LYS A 58 -7.64 -0.85 10.75
N ALA A 59 -7.17 -0.47 9.56
CA ALA A 59 -6.88 -1.43 8.49
C ALA A 59 -5.83 -2.47 8.90
N ILE A 60 -4.74 -2.03 9.53
CA ILE A 60 -3.67 -2.93 9.94
C ILE A 60 -4.08 -3.81 11.12
N ALA A 61 -4.95 -3.33 12.03
CA ALA A 61 -5.50 -4.15 13.11
C ALA A 61 -6.35 -5.31 12.55
N GLU A 62 -7.20 -5.07 11.55
CA GLU A 62 -7.97 -6.11 10.86
C GLU A 62 -7.09 -7.13 10.13
N LEU A 63 -5.89 -6.71 9.68
CA LEU A 63 -4.88 -7.61 9.09
C LEU A 63 -4.03 -8.34 10.16
N GLY A 64 -4.38 -8.22 11.44
CA GLY A 64 -3.70 -8.84 12.57
C GLY A 64 -2.46 -8.08 13.08
N GLY A 65 -2.32 -6.82 12.70
CA GLY A 65 -1.30 -5.89 13.20
C GLY A 65 0.02 -5.91 12.42
N MET A 66 0.83 -4.87 12.61
CA MET A 66 2.11 -4.71 11.89
C MET A 66 3.11 -5.85 12.17
N LYS A 67 3.02 -6.49 13.35
CA LYS A 67 3.87 -7.62 13.73
C LYS A 67 3.69 -8.88 12.87
N ASN A 68 2.60 -8.97 12.08
CA ASN A 68 2.45 -10.03 11.08
C ASN A 68 3.34 -9.83 9.86
N PHE A 69 3.83 -8.61 9.63
CA PHE A 69 4.61 -8.23 8.44
C PHE A 69 6.07 -7.91 8.78
N ILE A 70 6.29 -7.31 9.95
CA ILE A 70 7.59 -6.82 10.41
C ILE A 70 8.01 -7.59 11.67
N SER A 71 9.25 -8.09 11.66
CA SER A 71 9.87 -8.80 12.78
C SER A 71 10.86 -7.91 13.52
N LYS A 72 11.09 -8.24 14.80
CA LYS A 72 12.11 -7.56 15.62
C LYS A 72 13.47 -7.67 14.96
N GLY A 73 14.14 -6.53 14.77
CA GLY A 73 15.46 -6.44 14.17
C GLY A 73 15.47 -6.26 12.64
N ASP A 74 14.32 -6.25 11.97
CA ASP A 74 14.25 -6.04 10.52
C ASP A 74 14.78 -4.64 10.13
N ARG A 75 15.50 -4.57 9.01
CA ARG A 75 15.66 -3.34 8.21
C ARG A 75 14.47 -3.26 7.26
N VAL A 76 13.63 -2.25 7.44
CA VAL A 76 12.40 -2.09 6.66
C VAL A 76 12.57 -0.95 5.68
N CYS A 77 12.27 -1.18 4.40
CA CYS A 77 12.14 -0.10 3.43
C CYS A 77 10.66 0.25 3.20
N VAL A 78 10.26 1.49 3.45
CA VAL A 78 8.93 2.00 3.10
C VAL A 78 9.04 2.79 1.80
N LYS A 79 8.35 2.33 0.75
CA LYS A 79 8.37 2.94 -0.57
C LYS A 79 7.05 3.66 -0.84
N PRO A 80 6.93 4.97 -0.57
CA PRO A 80 5.81 5.79 -1.01
C PRO A 80 5.91 6.19 -2.49
N ASN A 81 4.89 6.85 -3.04
CA ASN A 81 5.01 7.61 -4.28
C ASN A 81 5.40 9.06 -3.94
N ILE A 82 6.60 9.47 -4.33
CA ILE A 82 7.17 10.83 -4.24
C ILE A 82 7.49 11.37 -5.65
N GLY A 83 6.80 10.85 -6.67
CA GLY A 83 7.18 11.08 -8.07
C GLY A 83 7.18 12.52 -8.58
N TRP A 84 6.45 13.44 -7.92
CA TRP A 84 6.09 14.74 -8.51
C TRP A 84 6.44 15.91 -7.60
N ASP A 85 6.86 17.03 -8.18
CA ASP A 85 7.09 18.29 -7.47
C ASP A 85 5.74 18.96 -7.16
N LYS A 86 5.05 18.42 -6.16
CA LYS A 86 3.67 18.79 -5.79
C LYS A 86 3.48 18.72 -4.28
N THR A 87 2.69 19.66 -3.76
CA THR A 87 2.31 19.70 -2.35
C THR A 87 1.26 18.63 -2.03
N PRO A 88 1.11 18.22 -0.74
CA PRO A 88 0.17 17.18 -0.34
C PRO A 88 -1.28 17.43 -0.77
N GLU A 89 -1.69 18.69 -0.88
CA GLU A 89 -3.07 19.09 -1.20
C GLU A 89 -3.48 18.64 -2.60
N LEU A 90 -2.51 18.51 -3.51
CA LEU A 90 -2.72 18.12 -4.90
C LEU A 90 -2.85 16.61 -5.09
N ALA A 91 -2.59 15.80 -4.05
CA ALA A 91 -2.73 14.35 -4.08
C ALA A 91 -2.00 13.66 -5.26
N ALA A 92 -0.84 14.21 -5.66
CA ALA A 92 0.03 13.59 -6.66
C ALA A 92 0.99 12.57 -6.04
N ASN A 93 1.24 12.68 -4.74
CA ASN A 93 2.17 11.88 -3.95
C ASN A 93 1.46 11.29 -2.73
N THR A 94 1.97 10.19 -2.19
CA THR A 94 1.44 9.54 -0.99
C THR A 94 1.37 10.53 0.18
N ASN A 95 0.30 10.47 0.95
CA ASN A 95 0.06 11.36 2.06
C ASN A 95 1.15 11.21 3.15
N PRO A 96 1.85 12.30 3.54
CA PRO A 96 2.92 12.25 4.54
C PRO A 96 2.45 11.77 5.92
N LYS A 97 1.18 11.99 6.27
CA LYS A 97 0.58 11.47 7.52
C LYS A 97 0.53 9.94 7.52
N LEU A 98 0.10 9.35 6.40
CA LEU A 98 0.08 7.90 6.24
C LEU A 98 1.50 7.32 6.33
N VAL A 99 2.47 7.93 5.65
CA VAL A 99 3.88 7.50 5.70
C VAL A 99 4.41 7.54 7.13
N THR A 100 4.12 8.61 7.87
CA THR A 100 4.50 8.76 9.30
C THR A 100 3.96 7.61 10.13
N GLU A 101 2.67 7.30 10.01
CA GLU A 101 2.03 6.24 10.78
C GLU A 101 2.62 4.86 10.45
N ILE A 102 2.87 4.56 9.16
CA ILE A 102 3.50 3.30 8.74
C ILE A 102 4.90 3.15 9.37
N ILE A 103 5.70 4.21 9.34
CA ILE A 103 7.06 4.20 9.91
C ILE A 103 7.01 3.93 11.42
N LYS A 104 6.15 4.65 12.15
CA LYS A 104 5.98 4.44 13.59
C LYS A 104 5.63 2.99 13.92
N GLN A 105 4.66 2.42 13.20
CA GLN A 105 4.28 1.02 13.44
C GLN A 105 5.36 0.02 13.05
N CYS A 106 6.23 0.32 12.07
CA CYS A 106 7.39 -0.52 11.80
C CYS A 106 8.35 -0.55 13.00
N PHE A 107 8.63 0.62 13.59
CA PHE A 107 9.45 0.70 14.80
C PHE A 107 8.78 0.04 16.02
N ASP A 108 7.47 0.24 16.22
CA ASP A 108 6.70 -0.39 17.31
C ASP A 108 6.65 -1.93 17.16
N ALA A 109 6.69 -2.44 15.93
CA ALA A 109 6.84 -3.87 15.64
C ALA A 109 8.26 -4.39 15.91
N GLY A 110 9.23 -3.49 16.14
CA GLY A 110 10.60 -3.81 16.52
C GLY A 110 11.61 -3.71 15.39
N ALA A 111 11.30 -3.06 14.26
CA ALA A 111 12.29 -2.77 13.23
C ALA A 111 13.48 -2.02 13.83
N ARG A 112 14.71 -2.40 13.46
CA ARG A 112 15.93 -1.68 13.91
C ARG A 112 16.20 -0.44 13.09
N GLU A 113 15.69 -0.41 11.85
CA GLU A 113 15.89 0.69 10.92
C GLU A 113 14.71 0.73 9.94
N VAL A 114 14.24 1.94 9.64
CA VAL A 114 13.29 2.20 8.57
C VAL A 114 13.93 3.17 7.57
N THR A 115 13.92 2.81 6.29
CA THR A 115 14.40 3.65 5.18
C THR A 115 13.25 4.04 4.26
N VAL A 116 13.27 5.27 3.74
CA VAL A 116 12.27 5.80 2.79
C VAL A 116 12.96 6.34 1.54
N PHE A 117 12.44 5.98 0.37
CA PHE A 117 12.88 6.55 -0.91
C PHE A 117 11.80 6.41 -2.00
N ASP A 118 12.00 7.16 -3.08
CA ASP A 118 11.36 6.92 -4.38
C ASP A 118 12.27 7.43 -5.51
N HIS A 119 12.25 6.76 -6.66
CA HIS A 119 12.81 7.29 -7.90
C HIS A 119 11.80 8.25 -8.55
N THR A 120 12.07 9.55 -8.49
CA THR A 120 11.14 10.64 -8.85
C THR A 120 11.08 10.93 -10.34
N CYS A 121 9.98 11.47 -10.85
CA CYS A 121 9.85 11.94 -12.23
C CYS A 121 10.41 13.37 -12.40
N ASP A 122 10.02 14.27 -11.50
CA ASP A 122 10.54 15.64 -11.46
C ASP A 122 11.87 15.70 -10.66
N ASP A 123 12.40 16.91 -10.47
CA ASP A 123 13.60 17.13 -9.65
C ASP A 123 13.43 16.51 -8.25
N TRP A 124 14.33 15.56 -7.94
CA TRP A 124 14.17 14.72 -6.76
C TRP A 124 14.19 15.50 -5.45
N ARG A 125 14.96 16.59 -5.35
CA ARG A 125 15.04 17.40 -4.13
C ARG A 125 13.72 18.10 -3.89
N LYS A 126 13.14 18.69 -4.94
CA LYS A 126 11.84 19.35 -4.86
C LYS A 126 10.72 18.36 -4.58
N CYS A 127 10.71 17.21 -5.25
CA CYS A 127 9.77 16.12 -4.96
C CYS A 127 9.77 15.72 -3.49
N TYR A 128 10.94 15.45 -2.92
CA TYR A 128 11.10 15.02 -1.53
C TYR A 128 10.67 16.12 -0.55
N ALA A 129 11.08 17.37 -0.79
CA ALA A 129 10.75 18.50 0.06
C ALA A 129 9.25 18.89 -0.03
N ASN A 130 8.75 19.17 -1.23
CA ASN A 130 7.42 19.74 -1.43
C ASN A 130 6.31 18.72 -1.19
N SER A 131 6.56 17.42 -1.34
CA SER A 131 5.60 16.38 -0.92
C SER A 131 5.39 16.32 0.59
N GLY A 132 6.27 16.95 1.38
CA GLY A 132 6.28 16.85 2.85
C GLY A 132 6.71 15.47 3.38
N ILE A 133 6.94 14.48 2.51
CA ILE A 133 7.27 13.10 2.91
C ILE A 133 8.66 13.04 3.54
N GLU A 134 9.65 13.78 3.02
CA GLU A 134 10.99 13.78 3.60
C GLU A 134 10.99 14.27 5.05
N ALA A 135 10.36 15.42 5.30
CA ALA A 135 10.26 15.99 6.65
C ALA A 135 9.51 15.05 7.61
N ALA A 136 8.37 14.52 7.15
CA ALA A 136 7.53 13.61 7.93
C ALA A 136 8.27 12.30 8.28
N ALA A 137 8.96 11.68 7.31
CA ALA A 137 9.70 10.45 7.52
C ALA A 137 10.88 10.64 8.48
N LYS A 138 11.65 11.73 8.33
CA LYS A 138 12.75 12.07 9.24
C LYS A 138 12.24 12.33 10.67
N ALA A 139 11.14 13.07 10.82
CA ALA A 139 10.52 13.31 12.12
C ALA A 139 10.03 12.01 12.79
N ALA A 140 9.65 11.01 12.01
CA ALA A 140 9.29 9.68 12.49
C ALA A 140 10.51 8.76 12.77
N GLY A 141 11.74 9.24 12.59
CA GLY A 141 12.98 8.50 12.85
C GLY A 141 13.49 7.66 11.67
N ALA A 142 12.86 7.73 10.50
CA ALA A 142 13.33 7.02 9.32
C ALA A 142 14.50 7.72 8.62
N LYS A 143 15.35 6.94 7.95
CA LYS A 143 16.38 7.42 7.04
C LYS A 143 15.77 7.67 5.67
N VAL A 144 15.84 8.91 5.18
CA VAL A 144 15.41 9.24 3.83
C VAL A 144 16.62 9.22 2.91
N VAL A 145 16.58 8.40 1.85
CA VAL A 145 17.73 8.20 0.95
C VAL A 145 17.42 8.66 -0.47
N PRO A 146 18.42 9.20 -1.19
CA PRO A 146 18.27 9.61 -2.58
C PRO A 146 18.18 8.40 -3.51
N ALA A 147 17.59 8.61 -4.70
CA ALA A 147 17.49 7.61 -5.77
C ALA A 147 17.74 8.23 -7.16
N HIS A 148 18.58 9.27 -7.22
CA HIS A 148 18.80 10.07 -8.45
C HIS A 148 20.05 9.67 -9.24
N GLN A 149 20.80 8.67 -8.78
CA GLN A 149 22.03 8.19 -9.44
C GLN A 149 21.98 6.68 -9.61
N GLU A 150 22.46 6.19 -10.74
CA GLU A 150 22.52 4.77 -11.07
C GLU A 150 23.33 3.95 -10.06
N SER A 151 24.34 4.56 -9.45
CA SER A 151 25.21 3.93 -8.44
C SER A 151 24.46 3.44 -7.20
N TYR A 152 23.23 3.91 -6.96
CA TYR A 152 22.39 3.43 -5.88
C TYR A 152 21.60 2.16 -6.25
N TYR A 153 21.76 1.63 -7.47
CA TYR A 153 20.98 0.51 -7.97
C TYR A 153 21.87 -0.71 -8.24
N LYS A 154 21.33 -1.90 -7.97
CA LYS A 154 22.00 -3.18 -8.18
C LYS A 154 21.25 -3.96 -9.26
N SER A 155 21.98 -4.58 -10.18
CA SER A 155 21.39 -5.50 -11.15
C SER A 155 20.82 -6.72 -10.44
N VAL A 156 19.58 -7.07 -10.78
CA VAL A 156 18.90 -8.26 -10.28
C VAL A 156 18.28 -9.03 -11.44
N SER A 157 18.23 -10.35 -11.33
CA SER A 157 17.60 -11.20 -12.32
C SER A 157 16.08 -11.29 -12.11
N LEU A 158 15.35 -11.35 -13.23
CA LEU A 158 13.91 -11.53 -13.30
C LEU A 158 13.61 -12.78 -14.16
N PRO A 159 13.95 -14.00 -13.69
CA PRO A 159 13.82 -15.21 -14.50
C PRO A 159 12.38 -15.53 -14.91
N LYS A 160 11.40 -15.02 -14.11
CA LYS A 160 9.97 -15.16 -14.36
C LYS A 160 9.38 -14.01 -15.20
N GLY A 161 10.17 -12.97 -15.50
CA GLY A 161 9.74 -11.90 -16.40
C GLY A 161 9.61 -12.44 -17.83
N ARG A 162 8.63 -11.95 -18.59
CA ARG A 162 8.40 -12.36 -19.97
C ARG A 162 9.39 -11.69 -20.92
N SER A 163 9.44 -10.35 -20.90
CA SER A 163 10.27 -9.51 -21.76
C SER A 163 11.51 -9.01 -21.02
N LEU A 164 11.34 -8.56 -19.77
CA LEU A 164 12.41 -8.04 -18.93
C LEU A 164 13.02 -9.19 -18.10
N LYS A 165 14.26 -9.59 -18.44
CA LYS A 165 14.98 -10.68 -17.76
C LYS A 165 15.92 -10.21 -16.64
N GLU A 166 16.20 -8.92 -16.58
CA GLU A 166 16.98 -8.27 -15.54
C GLU A 166 16.52 -6.83 -15.34
N ALA A 167 16.78 -6.28 -14.16
CA ALA A 167 16.51 -4.87 -13.86
C ALA A 167 17.54 -4.34 -12.86
N LYS A 168 17.80 -3.04 -12.88
CA LYS A 168 18.55 -2.36 -11.81
C LYS A 168 17.57 -1.86 -10.76
N ILE A 169 17.58 -2.48 -9.58
CA ILE A 169 16.70 -2.15 -8.45
C ILE A 169 17.49 -1.40 -7.37
N HIS A 170 16.86 -0.39 -6.78
CA HIS A 170 17.47 0.46 -5.78
C HIS A 170 17.96 -0.35 -4.56
N GLN A 171 19.16 -0.04 -4.08
CA GLN A 171 19.84 -0.78 -3.02
C GLN A 171 19.04 -0.80 -1.71
N ALA A 172 18.24 0.23 -1.41
CA ALA A 172 17.38 0.22 -0.23
C ALA A 172 16.35 -0.92 -0.25
N ILE A 173 15.88 -1.36 -1.42
CA ILE A 173 15.04 -2.56 -1.55
C ILE A 173 15.91 -3.82 -1.45
N VAL A 174 17.03 -3.86 -2.18
CA VAL A 174 17.91 -5.04 -2.25
C VAL A 174 18.49 -5.38 -0.88
N ASP A 175 18.82 -4.39 -0.06
CA ASP A 175 19.52 -4.55 1.21
C ASP A 175 18.58 -4.58 2.43
N SER A 176 17.30 -4.25 2.24
CA SER A 176 16.29 -4.38 3.29
C SER A 176 15.91 -5.84 3.54
N ASP A 177 15.52 -6.14 4.77
CA ASP A 177 14.97 -7.46 5.12
C ASP A 177 13.53 -7.56 4.59
N LYS A 178 12.74 -6.50 4.83
CA LYS A 178 11.34 -6.35 4.39
C LYS A 178 11.13 -5.00 3.70
N TRP A 179 10.14 -4.91 2.83
CA TRP A 179 9.70 -3.62 2.32
C TRP A 179 8.18 -3.52 2.18
N ILE A 180 7.67 -2.30 2.33
CA ILE A 180 6.25 -1.96 2.24
C ILE A 180 6.09 -1.02 1.04
N ASN A 181 5.17 -1.36 0.15
CA ASN A 181 4.83 -0.58 -1.02
C ASN A 181 3.62 0.31 -0.74
N VAL A 182 3.76 1.63 -0.87
CA VAL A 182 2.73 2.61 -0.46
C VAL A 182 2.33 3.51 -1.64
N PRO A 183 1.68 2.96 -2.69
CA PRO A 183 1.23 3.75 -3.84
C PRO A 183 0.15 4.77 -3.46
N ILE A 184 0.04 5.85 -4.23
CA ILE A 184 -1.16 6.69 -4.24
C ILE A 184 -2.10 6.25 -5.36
N LEU A 185 -3.39 6.20 -5.06
CA LEU A 185 -4.46 5.94 -6.03
C LEU A 185 -4.72 7.19 -6.87
N LYS A 186 -4.32 7.15 -8.14
CA LYS A 186 -4.60 8.22 -9.11
C LYS A 186 -4.73 7.70 -10.53
N ASN A 187 -5.45 8.47 -11.35
CA ASN A 187 -5.39 8.30 -12.79
C ASN A 187 -3.99 8.70 -13.32
N HIS A 188 -3.47 7.97 -14.30
CA HIS A 188 -2.19 8.27 -14.95
C HIS A 188 -2.27 7.91 -16.43
N GLY A 189 -2.02 8.90 -17.31
CA GLY A 189 -2.27 8.80 -18.74
C GLY A 189 -1.66 7.57 -19.43
N GLY A 190 -0.46 7.13 -19.02
CA GLY A 190 0.21 5.97 -19.63
C GLY A 190 -0.20 4.59 -19.13
N ALA A 191 -0.88 4.47 -17.97
CA ALA A 191 -1.22 3.16 -17.38
C ALA A 191 -2.70 2.98 -17.02
N GLN A 192 -3.54 3.99 -17.31
CA GLN A 192 -4.96 4.08 -16.97
C GLN A 192 -5.26 4.11 -15.45
N LEU A 193 -4.47 3.42 -14.62
CA LEU A 193 -4.55 3.46 -13.16
C LEU A 193 -3.17 3.31 -12.52
N THR A 194 -2.85 4.16 -11.54
CA THR A 194 -1.66 3.97 -10.68
C THR A 194 -2.07 3.34 -9.36
N ILE A 195 -1.56 2.13 -9.11
CA ILE A 195 -1.69 1.39 -7.85
C ILE A 195 -0.40 0.59 -7.60
N SER A 196 -0.48 -0.52 -6.86
CA SER A 196 0.65 -1.29 -6.35
C SER A 196 1.68 -1.71 -7.40
N MET A 197 1.27 -2.25 -8.54
CA MET A 197 2.21 -2.70 -9.59
C MET A 197 2.95 -1.52 -10.22
N LYS A 198 2.24 -0.44 -10.58
CA LYS A 198 2.86 0.73 -11.22
C LYS A 198 3.90 1.40 -10.32
N ASN A 199 3.73 1.33 -9.00
CA ASN A 199 4.65 1.93 -8.04
C ASN A 199 6.03 1.25 -7.99
N TYR A 200 6.16 0.04 -8.55
CA TYR A 200 7.47 -0.61 -8.75
C TYR A 200 8.35 0.18 -9.72
N MET A 201 7.81 1.03 -10.58
CA MET A 201 8.67 1.87 -11.41
C MET A 201 9.55 2.78 -10.55
N GLY A 202 9.08 3.18 -9.36
CA GLY A 202 9.84 3.98 -8.41
C GLY A 202 11.02 3.25 -7.74
N ILE A 203 11.21 1.95 -7.99
CA ILE A 203 12.36 1.18 -7.49
C ILE A 203 13.36 0.83 -8.59
N VAL A 204 13.04 1.10 -9.85
CA VAL A 204 13.85 0.75 -11.03
C VAL A 204 14.63 1.97 -11.52
N TRP A 205 15.88 1.76 -11.94
CA TRP A 205 16.68 2.81 -12.58
C TRP A 205 16.12 3.19 -13.96
N ASP A 206 16.18 2.28 -14.93
CA ASP A 206 15.84 2.57 -16.32
C ASP A 206 14.33 2.49 -16.59
N ARG A 207 13.60 3.49 -16.09
CA ARG A 207 12.17 3.67 -16.41
C ARG A 207 11.97 4.07 -17.88
N GLY A 208 12.98 4.65 -18.54
CA GLY A 208 12.90 5.03 -19.94
C GLY A 208 12.71 3.81 -20.84
N PHE A 209 13.49 2.76 -20.59
CA PHE A 209 13.35 1.47 -21.26
C PHE A 209 11.93 0.92 -21.15
N PHE A 210 11.31 1.00 -19.96
CA PHE A 210 9.94 0.51 -19.75
C PHE A 210 8.96 1.24 -20.67
N HIS A 211 9.05 2.56 -20.78
CA HIS A 211 8.16 3.34 -21.64
C HIS A 211 8.36 3.03 -23.14
N ALA A 212 9.58 2.67 -23.54
CA ALA A 212 9.89 2.34 -24.92
C ALA A 212 9.60 0.87 -25.31
N ASN A 213 9.46 -0.04 -24.33
CA ASN A 213 9.42 -1.49 -24.57
C ASN A 213 8.25 -2.18 -23.86
N ASP A 214 7.02 -1.88 -24.28
CA ASP A 214 5.78 -2.41 -23.67
C ASP A 214 5.74 -2.15 -22.16
N LEU A 215 5.36 -0.91 -21.81
CA LEU A 215 5.29 -0.43 -20.44
C LEU A 215 4.53 -1.38 -19.51
N GLN A 216 3.41 -1.93 -19.97
CA GLN A 216 2.57 -2.80 -19.15
C GLN A 216 3.27 -4.13 -18.87
N GLN A 217 3.88 -4.73 -19.90
CA GLN A 217 4.62 -5.97 -19.72
C GLN A 217 5.87 -5.77 -18.85
N CYS A 218 6.62 -4.67 -19.03
CA CYS A 218 7.77 -4.36 -18.17
C CYS A 218 7.37 -4.18 -16.69
N ILE A 219 6.23 -3.53 -16.42
CA ILE A 219 5.68 -3.40 -15.06
C ILE A 219 5.30 -4.78 -14.49
N ALA A 220 4.66 -5.64 -15.29
CA ALA A 220 4.33 -6.99 -14.85
C ALA A 220 5.60 -7.82 -14.56
N ASP A 221 6.62 -7.69 -15.41
CA ASP A 221 7.87 -8.43 -15.28
C ASP A 221 8.67 -8.02 -14.04
N VAL A 222 8.78 -6.73 -13.73
CA VAL A 222 9.47 -6.29 -12.51
C VAL A 222 8.75 -6.74 -11.23
N CYS A 223 7.41 -6.89 -11.28
CA CYS A 223 6.64 -7.47 -10.16
C CYS A 223 6.97 -8.96 -9.90
N THR A 224 7.71 -9.61 -10.81
CA THR A 224 8.21 -10.98 -10.61
C THR A 224 9.49 -11.05 -9.78
N TYR A 225 10.08 -9.90 -9.42
CA TYR A 225 11.24 -9.84 -8.54
C TYR A 225 11.00 -10.66 -7.26
N ALA A 226 11.98 -11.49 -6.90
CA ALA A 226 11.82 -12.48 -5.84
C ALA A 226 11.51 -11.84 -4.48
N LYS A 227 12.12 -10.68 -4.17
CA LYS A 227 11.85 -9.92 -2.94
C LYS A 227 10.61 -9.03 -3.13
N ARG A 228 9.44 -9.62 -2.90
CA ARG A 228 8.14 -8.94 -2.94
C ARG A 228 7.91 -8.07 -1.69
N PRO A 229 7.07 -7.02 -1.78
CA PRO A 229 6.71 -6.25 -0.61
C PRO A 229 5.90 -7.14 0.33
N VAL A 230 6.14 -7.02 1.63
CA VAL A 230 5.36 -7.77 2.62
C VAL A 230 3.93 -7.23 2.75
N LEU A 231 3.74 -5.95 2.40
CA LEU A 231 2.46 -5.27 2.48
C LEU A 231 2.37 -4.22 1.36
N ASN A 232 1.19 -4.13 0.76
CA ASN A 232 0.82 -3.01 -0.13
C ASN A 232 -0.23 -2.16 0.59
N VAL A 233 0.03 -0.86 0.73
CA VAL A 233 -0.88 0.10 1.39
C VAL A 233 -1.25 1.17 0.37
N VAL A 234 -2.44 1.08 -0.20
CA VAL A 234 -2.89 2.04 -1.21
C VAL A 234 -3.44 3.28 -0.51
N ASP A 235 -2.79 4.42 -0.72
CA ASP A 235 -3.33 5.71 -0.31
C ASP A 235 -4.45 6.13 -1.26
N ALA A 236 -5.68 5.99 -0.78
CA ALA A 236 -6.90 6.43 -1.44
C ALA A 236 -7.59 7.56 -0.66
N TYR A 237 -6.86 8.30 0.20
CA TYR A 237 -7.44 9.34 1.05
C TYR A 237 -7.94 10.55 0.24
N ARG A 238 -7.17 10.96 -0.78
CA ARG A 238 -7.59 11.99 -1.75
C ARG A 238 -7.36 11.45 -3.15
N LEU A 239 -8.37 11.65 -4.00
CA LEU A 239 -8.28 11.33 -5.42
C LEU A 239 -8.01 12.62 -6.18
N MET A 240 -6.90 12.63 -6.93
CA MET A 240 -6.63 13.69 -7.90
C MET A 240 -7.76 13.67 -8.95
N LYS A 241 -8.59 14.72 -8.95
CA LYS A 241 -9.59 14.91 -10.01
C LYS A 241 -8.83 15.31 -11.28
N THR A 242 -9.10 14.59 -12.36
CA THR A 242 -8.65 14.96 -13.73
C THR A 242 -9.28 16.25 -14.17
#